data_AF-X1BD64-F1
#
_entry.id   AF-X1BD64-F1
#
_cell.length_a   1.000
_cell.length_b   1.000
_cell.length_c   1.000
_cell.angle_alpha   90.00
_cell.angle_beta   90.00
_cell.angle_gamma   90.00
#
_symmetry.space_group_name_H-M   'P 1'
#
loop_
_entity.id
_entity.type
_entity.pdbx_description
1 polymer ?
#
loop_
_entity_poly.entity_id
_entity_poly.type
_entity_poly.pdbx_seq_one_letter_code
_entity_poly.pdbx_strand_id
1 'polypeptide(L)' 'LHIAGSSLLTSSAGPVCDGRKIFSEGSRFEVFDRVICAAVAKLISTGQMSYAGGVRAVKALMYENQARIFNLECNPN' A
#
# COMPACT_ATOMS: atom_id res chain seq x y z
N LEU A 1 12.61 4.98 16.88
CA LEU A 1 12.34 5.46 15.50
C LEU A 1 11.69 4.40 14.59
N HIS A 2 12.04 3.12 14.68
CA HIS A 2 11.69 2.07 13.70
C HIS A 2 10.21 1.69 13.57
N ILE A 3 9.44 1.75 14.66
CA ILE A 3 7.99 1.48 14.64
C ILE A 3 7.24 2.66 13.99
N ALA A 4 7.75 3.89 14.11
CA ALA A 4 7.09 5.07 13.57
C ALA A 4 7.07 5.09 12.03
N GLY A 5 8.14 4.66 11.36
CA GLY A 5 8.21 4.64 9.89
C GLY A 5 7.34 3.54 9.26
N SER A 6 7.26 2.37 9.89
CA SER A 6 6.37 1.27 9.46
C SER A 6 4.90 1.59 9.75
N SER A 7 4.62 2.24 10.88
CA SER A 7 3.27 2.67 11.25
C SER A 7 2.71 3.75 10.31
N LEU A 8 3.55 4.63 9.77
CA LEU A 8 3.11 5.68 8.82
C LEU A 8 2.70 5.11 7.46
N LEU A 9 3.43 4.13 6.92
CA LEU A 9 3.06 3.46 5.67
C LEU A 9 1.67 2.82 5.78
N THR A 10 1.43 2.12 6.90
CA THR A 10 0.14 1.47 7.18
C THR A 10 -1.01 2.45 7.46
N SER A 11 -0.74 3.73 7.66
CA SER A 11 -1.76 4.76 7.86
C SER A 11 -2.06 5.58 6.60
N SER A 12 -1.36 5.34 5.49
CA SER A 12 -1.59 6.07 4.24
C SER A 12 -2.66 5.39 3.37
N ALA A 13 -3.38 6.21 2.59
CA ALA A 13 -4.50 5.77 1.76
C ALA A 13 -4.10 4.96 0.52
N GLY A 14 -2.81 4.86 0.21
CA GLY A 14 -2.33 4.16 -0.99
C GLY A 14 -2.21 5.05 -2.23
N PRO A 15 -1.93 4.44 -3.39
CA PRO A 15 -1.71 5.14 -4.64
C PRO A 15 -3.01 5.67 -5.24
N VAL A 16 -2.92 6.80 -5.95
CA VAL A 16 -3.99 7.33 -6.80
C VAL A 16 -3.38 7.65 -8.15
N CYS A 17 -4.03 7.22 -9.23
CA CYS A 17 -3.47 7.38 -10.57
C CYS A 17 -3.42 8.83 -11.06
N ASP A 18 -4.35 9.68 -10.61
CA ASP A 18 -4.52 11.08 -11.03
C ASP A 18 -4.23 11.30 -12.53
N GLY A 19 -4.79 10.42 -13.35
CA GLY A 19 -4.51 10.31 -14.77
C GLY A 19 -5.75 10.59 -15.57
N ARG A 20 -5.61 11.44 -16.61
CA ARG A 20 -6.68 11.67 -17.60
C ARG A 20 -6.67 10.62 -18.74
N LYS A 21 -5.77 9.64 -18.67
CA LYS A 21 -5.55 8.61 -19.70
C LYS A 21 -5.83 7.23 -19.10
N ILE A 22 -7.01 6.68 -19.41
CA ILE A 22 -7.47 5.38 -18.89
C ILE A 22 -6.48 4.24 -19.19
N PHE A 23 -5.86 4.23 -20.37
CA PHE A 23 -4.86 3.22 -20.74
C PHE A 23 -3.56 3.29 -19.94
N SER A 24 -3.31 4.40 -19.23
CA SER A 24 -2.14 4.52 -18.34
C SER A 24 -2.45 4.18 -16.89
N GLU A 25 -3.72 3.91 -16.55
CA GLU A 25 -4.13 3.68 -15.17
C GLU A 25 -3.53 2.37 -14.63
N GLY A 26 -3.74 1.25 -15.35
CA GLY A 26 -3.19 -0.04 -14.93
C GLY A 26 -1.66 -0.05 -14.80
N SER A 27 -0.95 0.57 -15.75
CA SER A 27 0.52 0.60 -15.71
C SER A 27 1.08 1.45 -14.57
N ARG A 28 0.40 2.53 -14.18
CA ARG A 28 0.80 3.36 -13.04
C ARG A 28 0.63 2.62 -11.71
N PHE A 29 -0.49 1.92 -11.53
CA PHE A 29 -0.70 1.08 -10.35
C PHE A 29 0.34 -0.06 -10.29
N GLU A 30 0.59 -0.73 -11.41
CA GLU A 30 1.61 -1.81 -11.48
C GLU A 30 3.03 -1.31 -11.15
N VAL A 31 3.40 -0.10 -11.60
CA VAL A 31 4.69 0.52 -11.22
C VAL A 31 4.74 0.78 -9.72
N PHE A 32 3.67 1.29 -9.12
CA PHE A 32 3.60 1.50 -7.69
C PHE A 32 3.73 0.18 -6.92
N ASP A 33 3.01 -0.86 -7.32
CA ASP A 33 3.04 -2.20 -6.72
C ASP A 33 4.46 -2.78 -6.69
N ARG A 34 5.21 -2.64 -7.79
CA ARG A 34 6.60 -3.09 -7.86
C ARG A 34 7.51 -2.31 -6.91
N VAL A 35 7.38 -0.98 -6.89
CA VAL A 35 8.23 -0.12 -6.06
C VAL A 35 7.97 -0.36 -4.58
N ILE A 36 6.72 -0.46 -4.17
CA ILE A 36 6.37 -0.66 -2.76
C ILE A 36 6.75 -2.06 -2.28
N CYS A 37 6.54 -3.09 -3.10
CA CYS A 37 6.97 -4.45 -2.77
C CYS A 37 8.49 -4.53 -2.63
N ALA A 38 9.25 -3.86 -3.50
CA ALA A 38 10.71 -3.80 -3.40
C ALA A 38 11.17 -3.07 -2.11
N ALA A 39 10.54 -1.95 -1.78
CA ALA A 39 10.84 -1.20 -0.55
C ALA A 39 10.55 -2.03 0.71
N VAL A 40 9.38 -2.69 0.77
CA VAL A 40 8.99 -3.57 1.88
C VAL A 40 9.91 -4.79 1.96
N ALA A 41 10.25 -5.41 0.84
CA ALA A 41 11.19 -6.52 0.79
C ALA A 41 12.57 -6.11 1.34
N LYS A 42 13.04 -4.89 1.04
CA LYS A 42 14.29 -4.37 1.60
C LYS A 42 14.20 -4.20 3.12
N LEU A 43 13.09 -3.67 3.64
CA LEU A 43 12.85 -3.56 5.08
C LEU A 43 12.84 -4.94 5.76
N ILE A 44 12.22 -5.94 5.14
CA ILE A 44 12.24 -7.31 5.64
C ILE A 44 13.67 -7.88 5.65
N SER A 45 14.41 -7.74 4.56
CA SER A 45 15.78 -8.27 4.42
C SER A 45 16.77 -7.67 5.43
N THR A 46 16.51 -6.45 5.89
CA THR A 46 17.34 -5.72 6.86
C THR A 46 16.88 -5.91 8.31
N GLY A 47 15.92 -6.81 8.53
CA GLY A 47 15.37 -7.12 9.86
C GLY A 47 14.47 -6.01 10.44
N GLN A 48 14.10 -5.03 9.62
CA GLN A 48 13.34 -3.85 10.04
C GLN A 48 11.83 -4.10 10.09
N MET A 49 11.39 -5.20 9.48
CA MET A 49 9.98 -5.60 9.39
C MET A 49 9.90 -7.12 9.33
N SER A 50 8.93 -7.73 10.02
CA SER A 50 8.65 -9.15 9.84
C SER A 50 7.97 -9.39 8.49
N TYR A 51 8.17 -10.57 7.90
CA TYR A 51 7.50 -10.93 6.64
C TYR A 51 5.97 -10.77 6.73
N ALA A 52 5.37 -11.31 7.81
CA ALA A 52 3.93 -11.17 8.06
C ALA A 52 3.49 -9.70 8.23
N GLY A 53 4.32 -8.86 8.86
CA GLY A 53 4.08 -7.42 8.97
C GLY A 53 4.11 -6.73 7.61
N GLY A 54 5.06 -7.09 6.75
CA GLY A 54 5.16 -6.55 5.39
C GLY A 54 3.98 -6.93 4.50
N VAL A 55 3.54 -8.20 4.54
CA VAL A 55 2.34 -8.64 3.80
C VAL A 55 1.11 -7.84 4.24
N ARG A 56 0.90 -7.67 5.54
CA ARG A 56 -0.21 -6.84 6.06
C ARG A 56 -0.08 -5.38 5.63
N ALA A 57 1.13 -4.82 5.68
CA ALA A 57 1.36 -3.43 5.30
C ALA A 57 1.05 -3.17 3.82
N VAL A 58 1.48 -4.06 2.93
CA VAL A 58 1.16 -3.95 1.50
C VAL A 58 -0.34 -4.11 1.27
N LYS A 59 -1.00 -5.11 1.88
CA LYS A 59 -2.45 -5.32 1.73
C LYS A 59 -3.26 -4.12 2.20
N ALA A 60 -2.91 -3.55 3.35
CA ALA A 60 -3.54 -2.35 3.86
C ALA A 60 -3.35 -1.16 2.90
N LEU A 61 -2.14 -0.98 2.40
CA LEU A 61 -1.78 0.14 1.54
C LEU A 61 -2.38 0.04 0.13
N MET A 62 -2.52 -1.16 -0.44
CA MET A 62 -3.03 -1.33 -1.81
C MET A 62 -4.55 -1.22 -1.89
N TYR A 63 -5.26 -1.49 -0.79
CA TYR A 63 -6.72 -1.60 -0.83
C TYR A 63 -7.42 -1.17 0.46
N GLU A 64 -7.12 -1.82 1.59
CA GLU A 64 -7.96 -1.71 2.80
C GLU A 64 -8.01 -0.29 3.35
N ASN A 65 -6.89 0.44 3.33
CA ASN A 65 -6.85 1.83 3.78
C ASN A 65 -7.65 2.76 2.89
N GLN A 66 -7.59 2.57 1.57
CA GLN A 66 -8.34 3.38 0.63
C GLN A 66 -9.84 3.15 0.82
N ALA A 67 -10.26 1.89 0.89
CA ALA A 67 -11.64 1.51 1.12
C ALA A 67 -12.19 2.11 2.41
N ARG A 68 -11.42 2.04 3.50
CA ARG A 68 -11.80 2.61 4.81
C ARG A 68 -11.84 4.15 4.80
N ILE A 69 -10.81 4.82 4.26
CA ILE A 69 -10.69 6.28 4.29
C ILE A 69 -11.77 6.95 3.43
N PHE A 70 -12.05 6.38 2.26
CA PHE A 70 -13.09 6.89 1.36
C PHE A 70 -14.47 6.28 1.62
N ASN A 71 -14.61 5.49 2.69
CA ASN A 71 -15.86 4.84 3.09
C ASN A 71 -16.52 4.04 1.94
N LEU A 72 -15.67 3.34 1.16
CA LEU A 72 -16.04 2.47 0.05
C LEU A 72 -16.26 1.01 0.48
N GLU A 73 -16.13 0.72 1.79
CA GLU A 73 -16.53 -0.56 2.35
C GLU A 73 -18.00 -0.79 2.03
N CYS A 74 -18.27 -1.71 1.11
CA CYS A 74 -19.62 -2.11 0.74
C CYS A 74 -20.25 -2.72 2.00
N ASN A 75 -21.19 -2.02 2.62
CA ASN A 75 -22.07 -2.64 3.61
C ASN A 75 -23.05 -3.54 2.83
N PRO A 76 -22.96 -4.89 2.94
CA PRO A 76 -24.02 -5.74 2.42
C PRO A 76 -25.21 -5.58 3.38
N ASN A 77 -26.07 -4.61 3.08
CA ASN A 77 -27.45 -4.65 3.57
C ASN A 77 -28.18 -5.80 2.89
#